data_AF-A0A2V8D423-F1
#
_entry.id   AF-A0A2V8D423-F1
#
_cell.length_a   1.000
_cell.length_b   1.000
_cell.length_c   1.000
_cell.angle_alpha   90.00
_cell.angle_beta   90.00
_cell.angle_gamma   90.00
#
_symmetry.space_group_name_H-M   'P 1'
#
loop_
_entity.id
_entity.type
_entity.pdbx_description
1 polymer ?
#
loop_
_entity_poly.entity_id
_entity_poly.type
_entity_poly.pdbx_seq_one_letter_code
_entity_poly.pdbx_strand_id
1 'polypeptide(L)'
;MEAIGDHRVIELEARVAELEARLAGVIRVVAASRPLGRVLAGYGVSADQERVVYAIVNEMAERHEQGQVASFAEFEERVTHIVGQHRGDRRFVELIVDALRIEQPAFNRLYEKFTNVMALFQH
;
A
#
# COMPACT_ATOMS: atom_id res chain seq x y z
N MET A 1 47.45 26.85 -7.53
CA MET A 1 46.92 25.60 -8.12
C MET A 1 46.03 24.84 -7.14
N GLU A 2 46.30 24.94 -5.83
CA GLU A 2 45.48 24.40 -4.72
C GLU A 2 44.02 24.89 -4.73
N ALA A 3 43.80 26.19 -4.94
CA ALA A 3 42.46 26.78 -4.97
C ALA A 3 41.52 26.24 -6.07
N ILE A 4 42.06 25.73 -7.19
CA ILE A 4 41.25 25.14 -8.27
C ILE A 4 40.85 23.70 -7.92
N GLY A 5 41.72 22.97 -7.20
CA GLY A 5 41.42 21.66 -6.64
C GLY A 5 40.30 21.74 -5.61
N ASP A 6 40.44 22.67 -4.65
CA ASP A 6 39.42 22.91 -3.62
C ASP A 6 38.09 23.36 -4.22
N HIS A 7 38.11 24.24 -5.22
CA HIS A 7 36.86 24.72 -5.82
C HIS A 7 36.08 23.61 -6.54
N ARG A 8 36.78 22.71 -7.22
CA ARG A 8 36.15 21.54 -7.86
C ARG A 8 35.63 20.54 -6.83
N VAL A 9 36.32 20.38 -5.70
CA VAL A 9 35.86 19.52 -4.60
C VAL A 9 34.57 20.09 -3.99
N ILE A 10 34.52 21.38 -3.71
CA ILE A 10 33.34 22.06 -3.16
C ILE A 10 32.13 21.95 -4.11
N GLU A 11 32.35 22.14 -5.41
CA GLU A 11 31.27 22.05 -6.40
C GLU A 11 30.70 20.62 -6.53
N LEU A 12 31.57 19.62 -6.42
CA LEU A 12 31.16 18.22 -6.43
C LEU A 12 30.39 17.85 -5.15
N GLU A 13 30.79 18.35 -3.99
CA GLU A 13 30.10 18.12 -2.72
C GLU A 13 28.68 18.71 -2.72
N ALA A 14 28.50 19.93 -3.24
CA ALA A 14 27.18 20.56 -3.36
C ALA A 14 26.24 19.73 -4.26
N ARG A 15 26.78 19.18 -5.34
CA ARG A 15 26.02 18.38 -6.30
C ARG A 15 25.63 17.02 -5.74
N VAL A 16 26.46 16.44 -4.88
CA VAL A 16 26.13 15.21 -4.14
C VAL A 16 24.98 15.46 -3.17
N ALA A 17 25.01 16.55 -2.39
CA ALA A 17 23.96 16.87 -1.43
C ALA A 17 22.58 17.10 -2.08
N GLU A 18 22.55 17.73 -3.27
CA GLU A 18 21.30 17.95 -4.00
C GLU A 18 20.71 16.65 -4.55
N LEU A 19 21.57 15.72 -5.01
CA LEU A 19 21.13 14.39 -5.45
C LEU A 19 20.54 13.59 -4.29
N GLU A 20 21.13 13.66 -3.09
CA GLU A 20 20.62 12.99 -1.89
C GLU A 20 19.24 13.51 -1.46
N ALA A 21 19.00 14.83 -1.55
CA ALA A 21 17.71 15.43 -1.21
C ALA A 21 16.59 15.01 -2.17
N ARG A 22 16.87 14.91 -3.47
CA ARG A 22 15.92 14.45 -4.50
C ARG A 22 15.61 12.96 -4.32
N LEU A 23 16.64 12.15 -4.05
CA LEU A 23 16.48 10.72 -3.78
C LEU A 23 15.62 10.47 -2.53
N ALA A 24 15.78 11.26 -1.46
CA ALA A 24 14.92 11.20 -0.27
C ALA A 24 13.45 11.64 -0.52
N GLY A 25 13.20 12.46 -1.54
CA GLY A 25 11.86 12.82 -2.01
C GLY A 25 11.16 11.69 -2.75
N VAL A 26 11.87 11.02 -3.67
CA VAL A 26 11.37 9.84 -4.39
C VAL A 26 11.15 8.67 -3.44
N ILE A 27 12.10 8.42 -2.53
CA ILE A 27 11.92 7.41 -1.47
C ILE A 27 10.74 7.78 -0.55
N ARG A 28 10.41 9.06 -0.31
CA ARG A 28 9.15 9.44 0.39
C ARG A 28 7.90 9.21 -0.44
N VAL A 29 7.96 9.43 -1.76
CA VAL A 29 6.86 9.20 -2.71
C VAL A 29 6.61 7.70 -2.93
N VAL A 30 7.65 6.87 -2.84
CA VAL A 30 7.59 5.40 -3.03
C VAL A 30 7.48 4.63 -1.71
N ALA A 31 8.04 5.14 -0.61
CA ALA A 31 7.59 4.71 0.72
C ALA A 31 6.14 5.16 0.95
N ALA A 32 5.68 6.23 0.29
CA ALA A 32 4.25 6.54 0.11
C ALA A 32 3.55 5.69 -0.96
N SER A 33 4.29 4.87 -1.72
CA SER A 33 3.77 3.77 -2.56
C SER A 33 3.88 2.41 -1.86
N ARG A 34 4.02 2.41 -0.51
CA ARG A 34 3.63 1.29 0.34
C ARG A 34 2.40 1.60 1.26
N PRO A 35 1.31 2.22 0.76
CA PRO A 35 0.18 2.66 1.58
C PRO A 35 -0.47 1.54 2.42
N LEU A 36 -0.56 0.29 1.94
CA LEU A 36 -1.15 -0.78 2.75
C LEU A 36 -0.27 -1.07 3.96
N GLY A 37 1.04 -1.21 3.76
CA GLY A 37 1.98 -1.43 4.87
C GLY A 37 1.92 -0.31 5.92
N ARG A 38 1.67 0.94 5.51
CA ARG A 38 1.48 2.07 6.44
C ARG A 38 0.15 2.04 7.19
N VAL A 39 -0.95 1.75 6.49
CA VAL A 39 -2.27 1.59 7.14
C VAL A 39 -2.18 0.46 8.15
N LEU A 40 -1.66 -0.69 7.75
CA LEU A 40 -1.50 -1.84 8.62
C LEU A 40 -0.59 -1.53 9.82
N ALA A 41 0.58 -0.93 9.61
CA ALA A 41 1.47 -0.54 10.71
C ALA A 41 0.83 0.46 11.68
N GLY A 42 0.03 1.42 11.20
CA GLY A 42 -0.70 2.39 12.02
C GLY A 42 -1.75 1.73 12.93
N TYR A 43 -2.22 0.55 12.56
CA TYR A 43 -3.18 -0.26 13.33
C TYR A 43 -2.49 -1.37 14.15
N GLY A 44 -1.15 -1.35 14.25
CA GLY A 44 -0.38 -2.30 15.05
C GLY A 44 -0.17 -3.66 14.36
N VAL A 45 -0.46 -3.76 13.07
CA VAL A 45 -0.31 -4.99 12.29
C VAL A 45 1.16 -5.20 11.91
N SER A 46 1.65 -6.42 12.14
CA SER A 46 3.03 -6.81 11.83
C SER A 46 3.28 -6.99 10.33
N ALA A 47 4.55 -6.96 9.94
CA ALA A 47 4.97 -7.21 8.56
C ALA A 47 4.62 -8.63 8.05
N ASP A 48 4.57 -9.62 8.95
CA ASP A 48 4.14 -10.97 8.58
C ASP A 48 2.64 -11.02 8.29
N GLN A 49 1.82 -10.33 9.10
CA GLN A 49 0.39 -10.17 8.85
C GLN A 49 0.12 -9.37 7.55
N GLU A 50 0.91 -8.34 7.25
CA GLU A 50 0.86 -7.61 5.97
C GLU A 50 1.01 -8.56 4.77
N ARG A 51 1.97 -9.49 4.82
CA ARG A 51 2.15 -10.48 3.75
C ARG A 51 0.93 -11.38 3.57
N VAL A 52 0.25 -11.74 4.66
CA VAL A 52 -0.98 -12.54 4.58
C VAL A 52 -2.11 -11.74 3.93
N VAL A 53 -2.22 -10.43 4.21
CA VAL A 53 -3.23 -9.58 3.54
C VAL A 53 -2.98 -9.53 2.02
N TYR A 54 -1.74 -9.35 1.57
CA TYR A 54 -1.41 -9.41 0.14
C TYR A 54 -1.74 -10.79 -0.48
N ALA A 55 -1.47 -11.88 0.24
CA ALA A 55 -1.76 -13.22 -0.21
C ALA A 55 -3.26 -13.48 -0.38
N ILE A 56 -4.09 -12.99 0.54
CA ILE A 56 -5.57 -13.07 0.42
C ILE A 56 -6.03 -12.41 -0.87
N VAL A 57 -5.56 -11.20 -1.14
CA VAL A 57 -6.02 -10.46 -2.33
C VAL A 57 -5.62 -11.16 -3.61
N ASN A 58 -4.39 -11.68 -3.69
CA ASN A 58 -3.94 -12.44 -4.86
C ASN A 58 -4.76 -13.72 -5.05
N GLU A 59 -4.99 -14.49 -3.99
CA GLU A 59 -5.81 -15.71 -4.05
C GLU A 59 -7.24 -15.39 -4.50
N MET A 60 -7.87 -14.36 -3.93
CA MET A 60 -9.23 -13.97 -4.30
C MET A 60 -9.31 -13.52 -5.76
N ALA A 61 -8.28 -12.81 -6.26
CA ALA A 61 -8.21 -12.39 -7.65
C ALA A 61 -8.07 -13.61 -8.59
N GLU A 62 -7.20 -14.56 -8.26
CA GLU A 62 -7.03 -15.80 -9.03
C GLU A 62 -8.31 -16.64 -9.05
N ARG A 63 -8.98 -16.79 -7.90
CA ARG A 63 -10.27 -17.49 -7.80
C ARG A 63 -11.35 -16.82 -8.65
N HIS A 64 -11.40 -15.50 -8.64
CA HIS A 64 -12.31 -14.75 -9.50
C HIS A 64 -12.01 -15.04 -10.98
N GLU A 65 -10.76 -15.03 -11.41
CA GLU A 65 -10.38 -15.32 -12.79
C GLU A 65 -10.79 -16.73 -13.23
N GLN A 66 -10.80 -17.67 -12.29
CA GLN A 66 -11.28 -19.04 -12.49
C GLN A 66 -12.81 -19.17 -12.46
N GLY A 67 -13.55 -18.05 -12.37
CA GLY A 67 -15.01 -18.02 -12.36
C GLY A 67 -15.64 -18.32 -11.00
N GLN A 68 -14.86 -18.39 -9.92
CA GLN A 68 -15.39 -18.60 -8.58
C GLN A 68 -15.96 -17.30 -7.99
N VAL A 69 -16.87 -17.45 -7.04
CA VAL A 69 -17.42 -16.31 -6.29
C VAL A 69 -16.35 -15.77 -5.34
N ALA A 70 -16.05 -14.48 -5.47
CA ALA A 70 -15.30 -13.68 -4.51
C ALA A 70 -16.21 -12.53 -4.10
N SER A 71 -16.44 -12.36 -2.80
CA SER A 71 -17.34 -11.33 -2.25
C SER A 71 -16.60 -10.33 -1.36
N PHE A 72 -17.13 -9.12 -1.24
CA PHE A 72 -16.57 -8.11 -0.34
C PHE A 72 -16.66 -8.56 1.13
N ALA A 73 -17.75 -9.23 1.53
CA ALA A 73 -17.93 -9.76 2.88
C ALA A 73 -16.86 -10.80 3.24
N GLU A 74 -16.51 -11.69 2.30
CA GLU A 74 -15.41 -12.64 2.48
C GLU A 74 -14.06 -11.93 2.63
N PHE A 75 -13.81 -10.89 1.83
CA PHE A 75 -12.59 -10.08 1.95
C PHE A 75 -12.51 -9.40 3.33
N GLU A 76 -13.58 -8.71 3.74
CA GLU A 76 -13.66 -8.01 5.02
C GLU A 76 -13.46 -8.98 6.20
N GLU A 77 -14.13 -10.13 6.19
CA GLU A 77 -13.98 -11.14 7.23
C GLU A 77 -12.54 -11.64 7.34
N ARG A 78 -11.90 -11.98 6.21
CA ARG A 78 -10.55 -12.52 6.21
C ARG A 78 -9.49 -11.50 6.64
N VAL A 79 -9.64 -10.24 6.21
CA VAL A 79 -8.71 -9.17 6.60
C VAL A 79 -8.90 -8.78 8.07
N THR A 80 -10.14 -8.66 8.54
CA THR A 80 -10.40 -8.34 9.95
C THR A 80 -9.98 -9.47 10.89
N HIS A 81 -10.02 -10.73 10.45
CA HIS A 81 -9.52 -11.87 11.23
C HIS A 81 -7.99 -11.82 11.44
N ILE A 82 -7.22 -11.37 10.44
CA ILE A 82 -5.75 -11.18 10.59
C ILE A 82 -5.44 -10.10 11.61
N VAL A 83 -6.27 -9.07 11.62
CA VAL A 83 -6.01 -7.83 12.35
C VAL A 83 -6.57 -7.90 13.78
N GLY A 84 -7.54 -8.78 14.04
CA GLY A 84 -7.99 -9.26 15.35
C GLY A 84 -8.69 -8.23 16.24
N GLN A 85 -8.09 -7.05 16.41
CA GLN A 85 -8.54 -5.97 17.30
C GLN A 85 -9.46 -4.95 16.61
N HIS A 86 -9.53 -4.97 15.27
CA HIS A 86 -10.25 -3.97 14.46
C HIS A 86 -11.45 -4.56 13.69
N ARG A 87 -12.01 -5.67 14.18
CA ARG A 87 -13.20 -6.31 13.59
C ARG A 87 -14.40 -5.36 13.67
N GLY A 88 -14.98 -5.01 12.52
CA GLY A 88 -16.08 -4.05 12.43
C GLY A 88 -15.64 -2.57 12.42
N ASP A 89 -14.33 -2.28 12.42
CA ASP A 89 -13.83 -0.93 12.16
C ASP A 89 -13.94 -0.64 10.65
N ARG A 90 -15.06 -0.01 10.28
CA ARG A 90 -15.35 0.38 8.91
C ARG A 90 -14.28 1.31 8.31
N ARG A 91 -13.73 2.23 9.12
CA ARG A 91 -12.71 3.17 8.65
C ARG A 91 -11.40 2.46 8.34
N PHE A 92 -11.07 1.45 9.14
CA PHE A 92 -9.92 0.59 8.87
C PHE A 92 -10.07 -0.15 7.54
N VAL A 93 -11.23 -0.76 7.29
CA VAL A 93 -11.52 -1.49 6.05
C VAL A 93 -11.46 -0.55 4.83
N GLU A 94 -12.05 0.64 4.92
CA GLU A 94 -12.00 1.66 3.86
C GLU A 94 -10.55 2.06 3.51
N LEU A 95 -9.71 2.33 4.51
CA LEU A 95 -8.31 2.70 4.30
C LEU A 95 -7.48 1.58 3.65
N ILE A 96 -7.76 0.33 3.98
CA ILE A 96 -7.13 -0.82 3.34
C ILE A 96 -7.55 -0.91 1.88
N VAL A 97 -8.85 -0.76 1.59
CA VAL A 97 -9.37 -0.79 0.21
C VAL A 97 -8.72 0.30 -0.64
N ASP A 98 -8.63 1.52 -0.12
CA ASP A 98 -8.01 2.64 -0.84
C ASP A 98 -6.51 2.42 -1.08
N ALA A 99 -5.79 1.88 -0.09
CA ALA A 99 -4.39 1.52 -0.24
C ALA A 99 -4.18 0.42 -1.31
N LEU A 100 -5.00 -0.63 -1.28
CA LEU A 100 -4.94 -1.74 -2.22
C LEU A 100 -5.24 -1.32 -3.66
N ARG A 101 -6.16 -0.36 -3.88
CA ARG A 101 -6.43 0.20 -5.21
C ARG A 101 -5.22 0.88 -5.84
N ILE A 102 -4.37 1.48 -5.01
CA ILE A 102 -3.16 2.19 -5.44
C ILE A 102 -2.02 1.21 -5.69
N GLU A 103 -1.82 0.23 -4.81
CA GLU A 103 -0.64 -0.65 -4.84
C GLU A 103 -0.82 -1.95 -5.61
N GLN A 104 -2.03 -2.48 -5.69
CA GLN A 104 -2.24 -3.85 -6.12
C GLN A 104 -3.20 -3.93 -7.31
N PRO A 105 -2.66 -4.05 -8.55
CA PRO A 105 -3.48 -4.21 -9.76
C PRO A 105 -4.46 -5.39 -9.69
N ALA A 106 -4.09 -6.47 -8.98
CA ALA A 106 -4.98 -7.61 -8.75
C ALA A 106 -6.24 -7.23 -7.97
N PHE A 107 -6.14 -6.28 -7.04
CA PHE A 107 -7.29 -5.77 -6.29
C PHE A 107 -8.25 -4.98 -7.18
N ASN A 108 -7.74 -4.22 -8.16
CA ASN A 108 -8.59 -3.44 -9.05
C ASN A 108 -9.58 -4.31 -9.84
N ARG A 109 -9.17 -5.52 -10.23
CA ARG A 109 -10.04 -6.53 -10.87
C ARG A 109 -11.17 -7.00 -9.95
N LEU A 110 -10.92 -7.11 -8.65
CA LEU A 110 -11.92 -7.45 -7.64
C LEU A 110 -12.84 -6.25 -7.31
N TYR A 111 -12.25 -5.06 -7.25
CA TYR A 111 -12.93 -3.83 -6.85
C TYR A 111 -14.07 -3.46 -7.80
N GLU A 112 -13.90 -3.62 -9.11
CA GLU A 112 -14.95 -3.38 -10.10
C GLU A 112 -16.22 -4.20 -9.80
N LYS A 113 -16.08 -5.41 -9.27
CA LYS A 113 -17.19 -6.27 -8.85
C LYS A 113 -17.73 -5.91 -7.46
N PHE A 114 -16.85 -5.50 -6.54
CA PHE A 114 -17.23 -5.05 -5.19
C PHE A 114 -17.98 -3.72 -5.20
N THR A 115 -17.80 -2.89 -6.23
CA THR A 115 -18.36 -1.52 -6.32
C THR A 115 -19.90 -1.51 -6.30
N ASN A 116 -20.57 -2.55 -6.82
CA ASN A 116 -22.04 -2.68 -6.72
C ASN A 116 -22.53 -2.91 -5.28
N VAL A 117 -21.66 -3.44 -4.41
CA VAL A 117 -21.95 -3.68 -2.99
C VAL A 117 -21.48 -2.49 -2.16
N MET A 118 -20.28 -1.95 -2.42
CA MET A 118 -19.72 -0.77 -1.73
C MET A 118 -20.52 0.52 -1.94
N ALA A 119 -21.21 0.69 -3.07
CA ALA A 119 -22.11 1.83 -3.29
C ALA A 119 -23.29 1.89 -2.31
N LEU A 120 -23.67 0.75 -1.70
CA LEU A 120 -24.68 0.70 -0.63
C LEU A 120 -24.15 1.19 0.73
N PHE A 121 -22.83 1.35 0.87
CA PHE A 121 -22.17 1.83 2.09
C PHE A 121 -21.76 3.31 1.97
N GLN A 122 -22.42 4.12 1.13
CA GLN A 122 -22.25 5.58 1.11
C GLN A 122 -23.39 6.35 1.80
N HIS A 123 -24.24 5.64 2.56
CA HIS A 123 -25.30 6.22 3.39
C HIS A 123 -25.12 5.85 4.87
#